data_AF-A0A443RUS9-F1
#
_entry.id   AF-A0A443RUS9-F1
#
_cell.length_a   1.000
_cell.length_b   1.000
_cell.length_c   1.000
_cell.angle_alpha   90.00
_cell.angle_beta   90.00
_cell.angle_gamma   90.00
#
_symmetry.space_group_name_H-M   'P 1'
#
loop_
_entity.id
_entity.type
_entity.pdbx_description
1 polymer ?
#
loop_
_entity_poly.entity_id
_entity_poly.type
_entity_poly.pdbx_seq_one_letter_code
_entity_poly.pdbx_strand_id
1 'polypeptide(L)'
;MSQRMEQFGQAYRSVKCSRRPVNKKDVQRLNSFINCLRKYIPKCGEWIAPITELLADDVEFEWGERQEEALSTLIDYICKGPVLAIFDPKKPREIHTDASSIGIAGVLIQENRPVAFYSRKLTKAERRLGPTELELLALVETLQFFRCQCLGYHTKCVTDHNALRWLHQFHESKAKLYRWSQIISMFDIEIIHRPGTQMKHVDALSRSFCFSIWTLLQRKQNTTCNINGQPVNQHKKTVTPTAIEIKQLLEQHHDNA
;
A
#
# COMPACT_ATOMS: atom_id res chain seq x y z
N MET A 1 -21.96 2.31 12.06
CA MET A 1 -21.70 1.52 10.83
C MET A 1 -21.17 2.36 9.65
N SER A 2 -21.61 3.62 9.48
CA SER A 2 -21.24 4.46 8.33
C SER A 2 -19.74 4.80 8.21
N GLN A 3 -19.07 5.22 9.30
CA GLN A 3 -17.61 5.49 9.29
C GLN A 3 -16.73 4.25 9.02
N ARG A 4 -17.22 3.06 9.38
CA ARG A 4 -16.51 1.78 9.19
C ARG A 4 -16.38 1.47 7.69
N MET A 5 -17.45 1.63 6.93
CA MET A 5 -17.41 1.39 5.49
C MET A 5 -16.66 2.47 4.70
N GLU A 6 -16.59 3.70 5.19
CA GLU A 6 -15.81 4.76 4.53
C GLU A 6 -14.29 4.56 4.68
N GLN A 7 -13.82 4.15 5.86
CA GLN A 7 -12.39 3.83 6.07
C GLN A 7 -11.96 2.54 5.37
N PHE A 8 -12.82 1.51 5.36
CA PHE A 8 -12.50 0.23 4.74
C PHE A 8 -12.86 0.16 3.25
N GLY A 9 -13.70 1.08 2.73
CA GLY A 9 -14.29 0.98 1.39
C GLY A 9 -13.29 0.96 0.24
N GLN A 10 -12.07 1.47 0.45
CA GLN A 10 -11.01 1.48 -0.57
C GLN A 10 -10.03 0.32 -0.43
N ALA A 11 -9.62 -0.02 0.81
CA ALA A 11 -8.92 -1.28 1.09
C ALA A 11 -9.75 -2.48 0.59
N TYR A 12 -11.07 -2.45 0.81
CA TYR A 12 -12.07 -3.41 0.31
C TYR A 12 -12.07 -3.53 -1.22
N ARG A 13 -11.96 -2.42 -1.97
CA ARG A 13 -11.87 -2.45 -3.45
C ARG A 13 -10.51 -2.97 -3.94
N SER A 14 -9.45 -2.69 -3.20
CA SER A 14 -8.08 -3.06 -3.54
C SER A 14 -7.77 -4.54 -3.36
N VAL A 15 -8.28 -5.17 -2.30
CA VAL A 15 -8.16 -6.63 -2.10
C VAL A 15 -8.98 -7.38 -3.16
N LYS A 16 -10.16 -6.86 -3.51
CA LYS A 16 -11.06 -7.45 -4.53
C LYS A 16 -10.47 -7.41 -5.96
N CYS A 17 -9.40 -6.63 -6.18
CA CYS A 17 -8.62 -6.61 -7.41
C CYS A 17 -7.43 -7.58 -7.39
N SER A 18 -7.44 -8.60 -6.53
CA SER A 18 -6.46 -9.69 -6.60
C SER A 18 -6.57 -10.36 -7.96
N ARG A 19 -5.50 -10.29 -8.75
CA ARG A 19 -5.46 -11.01 -10.01
C ARG A 19 -5.40 -12.52 -9.67
N ARG A 20 -6.09 -13.36 -10.45
CA ARG A 20 -6.12 -14.82 -10.28
C ARG A 20 -4.72 -15.44 -10.32
N PRO A 21 -4.35 -16.36 -9.39
CA PRO A 21 -3.11 -17.12 -9.49
C PRO A 21 -3.04 -17.89 -10.81
N VAL A 22 -1.90 -17.79 -11.50
CA VAL A 22 -1.71 -18.42 -12.82
C VAL A 22 -0.71 -19.59 -12.78
N ASN A 23 -0.05 -19.82 -11.65
CA ASN A 23 0.90 -20.91 -11.47
C ASN A 23 0.98 -21.35 -10.00
N LYS A 24 1.59 -22.52 -9.75
CA LYS A 24 1.80 -23.07 -8.40
C LYS A 24 2.58 -22.11 -7.48
N LYS A 25 3.53 -21.31 -8.02
CA LYS A 25 4.29 -20.32 -7.21
C LYS A 25 3.39 -19.19 -6.70
N ASP A 26 2.44 -18.74 -7.49
CA ASP A 26 1.45 -17.72 -7.08
C ASP A 26 0.51 -18.26 -6.00
N VAL A 27 0.15 -19.54 -6.08
CA VAL A 27 -0.63 -20.21 -5.03
C VAL A 27 0.16 -20.34 -3.73
N GLN A 28 1.45 -20.71 -3.77
CA GLN A 28 2.30 -20.76 -2.57
C GLN A 28 2.40 -19.40 -1.88
N ARG A 29 2.51 -18.33 -2.66
CA ARG A 29 2.55 -16.95 -2.18
C ARG A 29 1.23 -16.53 -1.54
N LEU A 30 0.11 -16.78 -2.21
CA LEU A 30 -1.24 -16.54 -1.68
C LEU A 30 -1.48 -17.32 -0.38
N ASN A 31 -1.08 -18.59 -0.34
CA ASN A 31 -1.15 -19.44 0.86
C ASN A 31 -0.32 -18.85 2.00
N SER A 32 0.88 -18.33 1.71
CA SER A 32 1.73 -17.68 2.72
C SER A 32 1.05 -16.43 3.30
N PHE A 33 0.44 -15.59 2.45
CA PHE A 33 -0.31 -14.41 2.89
C PHE A 33 -1.51 -14.79 3.78
N ILE A 34 -2.35 -15.73 3.33
CA ILE A 34 -3.51 -16.17 4.10
C ILE A 34 -3.08 -16.83 5.42
N ASN A 35 -2.00 -17.61 5.43
CA ASN A 35 -1.46 -18.21 6.66
C ASN A 35 -1.03 -17.15 7.68
N CYS A 36 -0.57 -15.97 7.26
CA CYS A 36 -0.27 -14.88 8.17
C CYS A 36 -1.53 -14.29 8.84
N LEU A 37 -2.68 -14.42 8.18
CA LEU A 37 -3.98 -13.99 8.68
C LEU A 37 -4.78 -15.13 9.34
N ARG A 38 -4.26 -16.37 9.32
CA ARG A 38 -4.96 -17.59 9.75
C ARG A 38 -5.53 -17.50 11.16
N LYS A 39 -4.83 -16.82 12.09
CA LYS A 39 -5.31 -16.62 13.47
C LYS A 39 -6.59 -15.79 13.58
N TYR A 40 -6.96 -15.06 12.53
CA TYR A 40 -8.15 -14.21 12.49
C TYR A 40 -9.26 -14.75 11.58
N ILE A 41 -8.99 -15.85 10.86
CA ILE A 41 -9.92 -16.47 9.92
C ILE A 41 -10.41 -17.79 10.53
N PRO A 42 -11.66 -17.88 11.00
CA PRO A 42 -12.23 -19.13 11.47
C PRO A 42 -12.32 -20.10 10.31
N LYS A 43 -12.05 -21.39 10.57
CA LYS A 43 -12.09 -22.45 9.54
C LYS A 43 -11.21 -22.15 8.31
N CYS A 44 -10.15 -21.37 8.47
CA CYS A 44 -9.23 -21.01 7.38
C CYS A 44 -8.73 -22.22 6.59
N GLY A 45 -8.51 -23.37 7.26
CA GLY A 45 -8.10 -24.61 6.61
C GLY A 45 -9.13 -25.16 5.63
N GLU A 46 -10.42 -25.13 5.98
CA GLU A 46 -11.51 -25.57 5.10
C GLU A 46 -11.65 -24.65 3.90
N TRP A 47 -11.57 -23.33 4.12
CA TRP A 47 -11.76 -22.33 3.07
C TRP A 47 -10.59 -22.29 2.08
N ILE A 48 -9.37 -22.50 2.55
CA ILE A 48 -8.18 -22.49 1.69
C ILE A 48 -7.92 -23.85 1.03
N ALA A 49 -8.56 -24.93 1.49
CA ALA A 49 -8.33 -26.29 0.99
C ALA A 49 -8.35 -26.38 -0.55
N PRO A 50 -9.35 -25.84 -1.27
CA PRO A 50 -9.40 -25.92 -2.73
C PRO A 50 -8.21 -25.26 -3.42
N ILE A 51 -7.62 -24.24 -2.78
CA ILE A 51 -6.46 -23.50 -3.28
C ILE A 51 -5.17 -24.27 -2.96
N THR A 52 -5.06 -24.83 -1.75
CA THR A 52 -3.87 -25.61 -1.36
C THR A 52 -3.79 -26.98 -2.04
N GLU A 53 -4.92 -27.57 -2.46
CA GLU A 53 -4.96 -28.80 -3.27
C GLU A 53 -4.16 -28.65 -4.58
N LEU A 54 -4.16 -27.44 -5.18
CA LEU A 54 -3.37 -27.14 -6.39
C LEU A 54 -1.84 -27.16 -6.18
N LEU A 55 -1.37 -27.25 -4.93
CA LEU A 55 0.05 -27.35 -4.60
C LEU A 55 0.56 -28.79 -4.58
N ALA A 56 -0.32 -29.79 -4.62
CA ALA A 56 0.09 -31.19 -4.67
C ALA A 56 0.86 -31.49 -5.96
N ASP A 57 1.86 -32.37 -5.88
CA ASP A 57 2.71 -32.72 -7.04
C ASP A 57 1.91 -33.48 -8.11
N ASP A 58 0.99 -34.35 -7.68
CA ASP A 58 0.16 -35.20 -8.55
C ASP A 58 -1.08 -34.50 -9.14
N VAL A 59 -1.22 -33.18 -8.92
CA VAL A 59 -2.37 -32.40 -9.39
C VAL A 59 -1.94 -31.43 -10.49
N GLU A 60 -2.62 -31.51 -11.63
CA GLU A 60 -2.50 -30.54 -12.72
C GLU A 60 -3.03 -29.17 -12.27
N PHE A 61 -2.31 -28.10 -12.61
CA PHE A 61 -2.70 -26.76 -12.20
C PHE A 61 -3.88 -26.27 -13.05
N GLU A 62 -5.09 -26.41 -12.51
CA GLU A 62 -6.30 -25.84 -13.09
C GLU A 62 -7.00 -24.95 -12.06
N TRP A 63 -7.20 -23.68 -12.40
CA TRP A 63 -7.94 -22.75 -11.56
C TRP A 63 -9.40 -22.72 -12.02
N GLY A 64 -10.26 -23.46 -11.32
CA GLY A 64 -11.70 -23.56 -11.61
C GLY A 64 -12.56 -22.64 -10.73
N GLU A 65 -13.86 -22.86 -10.79
CA GLU A 65 -14.85 -22.12 -10.01
C GLU A 65 -14.67 -22.32 -8.50
N ARG A 66 -14.33 -23.55 -8.07
CA ARG A 66 -14.13 -23.89 -6.65
C ARG A 66 -13.01 -23.06 -6.01
N GLN A 67 -11.91 -22.81 -6.75
CA GLN A 67 -10.80 -21.98 -6.27
C GLN A 67 -11.14 -20.49 -6.30
N GLU A 68 -11.89 -20.05 -7.32
CA GLU A 68 -12.35 -18.66 -7.42
C GLU A 68 -13.31 -18.30 -6.27
N GLU A 69 -14.27 -19.18 -5.97
CA GLU A 69 -15.23 -19.01 -4.88
C GLU A 69 -14.53 -19.01 -3.51
N ALA A 70 -13.59 -19.93 -3.30
CA ALA A 70 -12.75 -19.97 -2.11
C ALA A 70 -11.97 -18.66 -1.91
N LEU A 71 -11.30 -18.17 -2.97
CA LEU A 71 -10.53 -16.94 -2.94
C LEU A 71 -11.43 -15.72 -2.67
N SER A 72 -12.56 -15.62 -3.38
CA SER A 72 -13.54 -14.55 -3.22
C SER A 72 -14.09 -14.49 -1.78
N THR A 73 -14.45 -15.65 -1.21
CA THR A 73 -14.95 -15.75 0.17
C THR A 73 -13.91 -15.31 1.18
N LEU A 74 -12.66 -15.77 1.03
CA LEU A 74 -11.54 -15.38 1.89
C LEU A 74 -11.28 -13.87 1.84
N ILE A 75 -11.22 -13.30 0.65
CA ILE A 75 -11.03 -11.87 0.43
C ILE A 75 -12.15 -11.07 1.08
N ASP A 76 -13.39 -11.45 0.80
CA ASP A 76 -14.56 -10.78 1.34
C ASP A 76 -14.58 -10.81 2.87
N TYR A 77 -14.22 -11.93 3.47
CA TYR A 77 -14.09 -12.07 4.93
C TYR A 77 -12.97 -11.19 5.50
N ILE A 78 -11.78 -11.20 4.89
CA ILE A 78 -10.65 -10.37 5.30
C ILE A 78 -11.04 -8.88 5.25
N CYS A 79 -11.77 -8.46 4.20
CA CYS A 79 -12.17 -7.07 4.02
C CYS A 79 -13.35 -6.63 4.89
N LYS A 80 -14.29 -7.52 5.21
CA LYS A 80 -15.48 -7.20 6.03
C LYS A 80 -15.19 -7.08 7.53
N GLY A 81 -13.96 -7.42 7.96
CA GLY A 81 -13.32 -6.74 9.09
C GLY A 81 -13.26 -7.42 10.48
N PRO A 82 -13.26 -8.75 10.66
CA PRO A 82 -12.74 -9.35 11.89
C PRO A 82 -11.20 -9.44 11.89
N VAL A 83 -10.56 -9.36 10.72
CA VAL A 83 -9.10 -9.53 10.54
C VAL A 83 -8.33 -8.22 10.74
N LEU A 84 -8.85 -7.10 10.24
CA LEU A 84 -8.24 -5.79 10.38
C LEU A 84 -8.71 -5.11 11.68
N ALA A 85 -7.76 -4.69 12.51
CA ALA A 85 -8.05 -3.88 13.68
C ALA A 85 -8.44 -2.45 13.26
N ILE A 86 -9.37 -1.83 14.00
CA ILE A 86 -9.65 -0.40 13.87
C ILE A 86 -8.44 0.36 14.43
N PHE A 87 -7.95 1.34 13.68
CA PHE A 87 -6.84 2.17 14.12
C PHE A 87 -7.21 2.98 15.36
N ASP A 88 -6.36 2.93 16.38
CA ASP A 88 -6.47 3.75 17.59
C ASP A 88 -5.23 4.64 17.72
N PRO A 89 -5.36 5.98 17.60
CA PRO A 89 -4.23 6.90 17.70
C PRO A 89 -3.44 6.80 19.01
N LYS A 90 -4.07 6.33 20.11
CA LYS A 90 -3.46 6.25 21.44
C LYS A 90 -2.58 5.01 21.62
N LYS A 91 -2.71 4.03 20.73
CA LYS A 91 -1.98 2.76 20.85
C LYS A 91 -0.61 2.82 20.17
N PRO A 92 0.39 2.11 20.69
CA PRO A 92 1.66 1.91 19.99
C PRO A 92 1.43 1.36 18.60
N ARG A 93 2.18 1.88 17.63
CA ARG A 93 2.09 1.47 16.23
C ARG A 93 3.45 0.99 15.73
N GLU A 94 3.38 -0.08 14.96
CA GLU A 94 4.54 -0.64 14.26
C GLU A 94 4.26 -0.63 12.76
N ILE A 95 5.25 -0.26 11.97
CA ILE A 95 5.26 -0.44 10.53
C ILE A 95 6.24 -1.53 10.22
N HIS A 96 5.80 -2.55 9.50
CA HIS A 96 6.68 -3.61 9.01
C HIS A 96 6.79 -3.43 7.49
N THR A 97 8.00 -3.28 6.97
CA THR A 97 8.25 -3.07 5.53
C THR A 97 9.14 -4.14 4.95
N ASP A 98 8.93 -4.44 3.67
CA ASP A 98 9.74 -5.40 2.92
C ASP A 98 9.79 -5.02 1.45
N ALA A 99 10.92 -5.28 0.78
CA ALA A 99 11.04 -5.14 -0.66
C ALA A 99 11.49 -6.44 -1.33
N SER A 100 11.01 -6.60 -2.56
CA SER A 100 11.44 -7.67 -3.45
C SER A 100 11.85 -7.08 -4.80
N SER A 101 12.41 -7.92 -5.67
CA SER A 101 12.69 -7.52 -7.07
C SER A 101 11.42 -7.20 -7.89
N ILE A 102 10.24 -7.51 -7.35
CA ILE A 102 8.94 -7.37 -8.02
C ILE A 102 8.18 -6.15 -7.48
N GLY A 103 8.23 -5.91 -6.17
CA GLY A 103 7.35 -4.99 -5.48
C GLY A 103 7.86 -4.59 -4.10
N ILE A 104 7.21 -3.59 -3.53
CA ILE A 104 7.41 -3.13 -2.14
C ILE A 104 6.11 -3.32 -1.37
N ALA A 105 6.22 -3.55 -0.07
CA ALA A 105 5.08 -3.67 0.81
C ALA A 105 5.34 -3.10 2.20
N GLY A 106 4.23 -2.77 2.87
CA GLY A 106 4.21 -2.21 4.22
C GLY A 106 2.96 -2.65 4.98
N VAL A 107 3.07 -2.85 6.28
CA VAL A 107 1.94 -3.22 7.14
C VAL A 107 1.95 -2.34 8.37
N LEU A 108 0.83 -1.69 8.66
CA LEU A 108 0.59 -0.99 9.92
C LEU A 108 0.00 -1.97 10.92
N ILE A 109 0.64 -2.12 12.07
CA ILE A 109 0.29 -3.08 13.12
C ILE A 109 0.08 -2.33 14.44
N GLN A 110 -0.97 -2.71 15.17
CA GLN A 110 -1.20 -2.28 16.56
C GLN A 110 -1.56 -3.50 17.40
N GLU A 111 -0.93 -3.66 18.57
CA GLU A 111 -1.17 -4.80 19.49
C GLU A 111 -1.08 -6.17 18.77
N ASN A 112 -0.07 -6.37 17.93
CA ASN A 112 0.12 -7.58 17.12
C ASN A 112 -0.99 -7.89 16.11
N ARG A 113 -1.87 -6.93 15.81
CA ARG A 113 -2.93 -7.03 14.81
C ARG A 113 -2.72 -6.06 13.65
N PRO A 114 -2.86 -6.51 12.39
CA PRO A 114 -2.77 -5.63 11.24
C PRO A 114 -3.96 -4.66 11.24
N VAL A 115 -3.69 -3.39 11.03
CA VAL A 115 -4.67 -2.31 10.89
C VAL A 115 -4.88 -2.00 9.40
N ALA A 116 -3.77 -1.90 8.67
CA ALA A 116 -3.79 -1.58 7.25
C ALA A 116 -2.57 -2.19 6.56
N PHE A 117 -2.70 -2.44 5.27
CA PHE A 117 -1.65 -2.96 4.41
C PHE A 117 -1.36 -1.95 3.30
N TYR A 118 -0.14 -1.96 2.79
CA TYR A 118 0.33 -1.20 1.63
C TYR A 118 1.15 -2.13 0.76
N SER A 119 0.96 -2.06 -0.56
CA SER A 119 1.71 -2.85 -1.54
C SER A 119 1.68 -2.15 -2.90
N ARG A 120 2.81 -2.20 -3.62
CA ARG A 120 2.94 -1.61 -4.95
C ARG A 120 3.99 -2.35 -5.76
N LYS A 121 3.75 -2.49 -7.07
CA LYS A 121 4.76 -2.99 -8.02
C LYS A 121 5.84 -1.95 -8.28
N LEU A 122 7.07 -2.44 -8.40
CA LEU A 122 8.18 -1.62 -8.86
C LEU A 122 8.02 -1.25 -10.33
N THR A 123 8.25 0.02 -10.64
CA THR A 123 8.33 0.53 -12.01
C THR A 123 9.58 -0.01 -12.72
N LYS A 124 9.63 0.14 -14.06
CA LYS A 124 10.80 -0.29 -14.85
C LYS A 124 12.11 0.37 -14.38
N ALA A 125 12.04 1.60 -13.88
CA ALA A 125 13.21 2.31 -13.36
C ALA A 125 13.59 1.81 -11.96
N GLU A 126 12.59 1.61 -11.08
CA GLU A 126 12.85 1.16 -9.71
C GLU A 126 13.38 -0.28 -9.65
N ARG A 127 13.01 -1.15 -10.61
CA ARG A 127 13.59 -2.51 -10.69
C ARG A 127 15.10 -2.55 -10.91
N ARG A 128 15.73 -1.43 -11.28
CA ARG A 128 17.19 -1.33 -11.44
C ARG A 128 17.89 -0.87 -10.17
N LEU A 129 17.14 -0.53 -9.13
CA LEU A 129 17.68 -0.09 -7.85
C LEU A 129 18.37 -1.27 -7.15
N GLY A 130 19.42 -0.96 -6.39
CA GLY A 130 20.06 -1.95 -5.54
C GLY A 130 19.15 -2.40 -4.40
N PRO A 131 19.41 -3.57 -3.77
CA PRO A 131 18.59 -4.08 -2.66
C PRO A 131 18.39 -3.05 -1.54
N THR A 132 19.45 -2.39 -1.08
CA THR A 132 19.36 -1.34 -0.04
C THR A 132 18.50 -0.15 -0.47
N GLU A 133 18.55 0.23 -1.75
CA GLU A 133 17.74 1.33 -2.28
C GLU A 133 16.26 0.92 -2.38
N LEU A 134 15.96 -0.35 -2.65
CA LEU A 134 14.60 -0.90 -2.67
C LEU A 134 13.99 -0.97 -1.27
N GLU A 135 14.75 -1.44 -0.29
CA GLU A 135 14.32 -1.48 1.12
C GLU A 135 14.03 -0.08 1.66
N LEU A 136 14.90 0.87 1.34
CA LEU A 136 14.67 2.27 1.70
C LEU A 136 13.44 2.85 1.00
N LEU A 137 13.24 2.54 -0.28
CA LEU A 137 12.05 2.95 -1.02
C LEU A 137 10.78 2.38 -0.37
N ALA A 138 10.79 1.12 0.05
CA ALA A 138 9.66 0.49 0.74
C ALA A 138 9.32 1.24 2.03
N LEU A 139 10.32 1.59 2.84
CA LEU A 139 10.12 2.38 4.06
C LEU A 139 9.53 3.77 3.76
N VAL A 140 10.12 4.51 2.83
CA VAL A 140 9.71 5.88 2.48
C VAL A 140 8.29 5.94 1.93
N GLU A 141 7.95 5.03 1.03
CA GLU A 141 6.61 4.95 0.43
C GLU A 141 5.56 4.53 1.46
N THR A 142 5.89 3.56 2.32
CA THR A 142 4.99 3.11 3.38
C THR A 142 4.72 4.22 4.40
N LEU A 143 5.74 4.96 4.82
CA LEU A 143 5.59 6.10 5.74
C LEU A 143 4.76 7.22 5.13
N GLN A 144 4.97 7.53 3.84
CA GLN A 144 4.15 8.51 3.13
C GLN A 144 2.70 8.04 3.00
N PHE A 145 2.48 6.76 2.73
CA PHE A 145 1.14 6.19 2.64
C PHE A 145 0.41 6.24 3.97
N PHE A 146 1.08 5.91 5.08
CA PHE A 146 0.55 5.99 6.44
C PHE A 146 0.82 7.33 7.13
N ARG A 147 1.03 8.41 6.36
CA ARG A 147 1.43 9.71 6.90
C ARG A 147 0.47 10.21 7.98
N CYS A 148 -0.84 10.08 7.76
CA CYS A 148 -1.86 10.52 8.72
C CYS A 148 -1.83 9.74 10.04
N GLN A 149 -1.34 8.50 10.03
CA GLN A 149 -1.28 7.63 11.19
C GLN A 149 0.05 7.75 11.96
N CYS A 150 1.11 8.21 11.30
CA CYS A 150 2.48 8.17 11.84
C CYS A 150 3.09 9.55 12.09
N LEU A 151 2.65 10.59 11.36
CA LEU A 151 3.22 11.92 11.52
C LEU A 151 2.90 12.49 12.90
N GLY A 152 3.94 12.96 13.61
CA GLY A 152 3.80 13.52 14.96
C GLY A 152 3.70 12.49 16.08
N TYR A 153 3.87 11.20 15.79
CA TYR A 153 3.87 10.15 16.82
C TYR A 153 4.99 9.14 16.64
N HIS A 154 5.59 8.71 17.76
CA HIS A 154 6.62 7.66 17.78
C HIS A 154 6.14 6.38 17.10
N THR A 155 6.88 5.93 16.09
CA THR A 155 6.53 4.78 15.26
C THR A 155 7.70 3.82 15.14
N LYS A 156 7.49 2.55 15.50
CA LYS A 156 8.51 1.51 15.34
C LYS A 156 8.49 0.97 13.92
N CYS A 157 9.59 1.09 13.20
CA CYS A 157 9.74 0.59 11.84
C CYS A 157 10.57 -0.69 11.86
N VAL A 158 9.95 -1.82 11.55
CA VAL A 158 10.58 -3.14 11.49
C VAL A 158 10.92 -3.48 10.05
N THR A 159 12.18 -3.83 9.81
CA THR A 159 12.74 -4.21 8.49
C THR A 159 13.69 -5.38 8.66
N ASP A 160 13.85 -6.20 7.63
CA ASP A 160 14.86 -7.27 7.58
C ASP A 160 16.23 -6.77 7.06
N HIS A 161 16.34 -5.49 6.73
CA HIS A 161 17.56 -4.91 6.17
C HIS A 161 18.37 -4.08 7.16
N ASN A 162 19.40 -4.69 7.72
CA ASN A 162 20.31 -4.05 8.70
C ASN A 162 20.94 -2.73 8.21
N ALA A 163 21.13 -2.56 6.90
CA ALA A 163 21.76 -1.35 6.35
C ALA A 163 20.94 -0.09 6.61
N LEU A 164 19.62 -0.21 6.82
CA LEU A 164 18.76 0.93 7.14
C LEU A 164 19.00 1.49 8.54
N ARG A 165 19.67 0.75 9.44
CA ARG A 165 20.07 1.27 10.75
C ARG A 165 21.08 2.42 10.65
N TRP A 166 21.86 2.42 9.56
CA TRP A 166 22.89 3.41 9.30
C TRP A 166 22.39 4.53 8.38
N LEU A 167 21.08 4.77 8.32
CA LEU A 167 20.47 5.72 7.39
C LEU A 167 21.11 7.13 7.49
N HIS A 168 21.43 7.54 8.72
CA HIS A 168 22.04 8.83 9.03
C HIS A 168 23.47 9.00 8.48
N GLN A 169 24.09 7.95 7.93
CA GLN A 169 25.41 8.03 7.31
C GLN A 169 25.34 8.22 5.79
N PHE A 170 24.16 8.12 5.15
CA PHE A 170 24.00 8.30 3.71
C PHE A 170 24.04 9.77 3.23
N HIS A 171 24.46 10.71 4.08
CA HIS A 171 24.45 12.15 3.80
C HIS A 171 25.25 12.56 2.55
N GLU A 172 26.21 11.75 2.10
CA GLU A 172 27.19 12.19 1.08
C GLU A 172 27.12 11.46 -0.26
N SER A 173 26.37 10.36 -0.41
CA SER A 173 26.63 9.44 -1.53
C SER A 173 25.71 9.61 -2.76
N LYS A 174 24.44 10.03 -2.64
CA LYS A 174 23.52 10.23 -3.80
C LYS A 174 22.35 11.18 -3.48
N ALA A 175 22.03 12.11 -4.39
CA ALA A 175 20.91 13.05 -4.26
C ALA A 175 19.55 12.40 -3.97
N LYS A 176 19.32 11.17 -4.45
CA LYS A 176 18.11 10.40 -4.19
C LYS A 176 17.99 9.96 -2.73
N LEU A 177 19.07 9.42 -2.17
CA LEU A 177 19.13 8.97 -0.77
C LEU A 177 18.94 10.15 0.19
N TYR A 178 19.53 11.30 -0.14
CA TYR A 178 19.33 12.53 0.61
C TYR A 178 17.85 12.96 0.62
N ARG A 179 17.16 12.96 -0.51
CA ARG A 179 15.71 13.29 -0.54
C ARG A 179 14.89 12.34 0.33
N TRP A 180 15.20 11.05 0.28
CA TRP A 180 14.53 10.04 1.09
C TRP A 180 14.83 10.18 2.59
N SER A 181 16.06 10.54 2.98
CA SER A 181 16.39 10.82 4.38
C SER A 181 15.65 12.04 4.92
N GLN A 182 15.46 13.09 4.10
CA GLN A 182 14.65 14.25 4.48
C GLN A 182 13.17 13.91 4.70
N ILE A 183 12.61 12.98 3.91
CA ILE A 183 11.23 12.51 4.12
C ILE A 183 11.15 11.74 5.44
N ILE A 184 12.10 10.84 5.68
CA ILE A 184 12.15 10.03 6.90
C ILE A 184 12.31 10.92 8.15
N SER A 185 13.14 11.97 8.09
CA SER A 185 13.34 12.88 9.21
C SER A 185 12.11 13.70 9.60
N MET A 186 11.05 13.72 8.77
CA MET A 186 9.77 14.31 9.15
C MET A 186 9.00 13.44 10.16
N PHE A 187 9.37 12.17 10.31
CA PHE A 187 8.71 11.21 11.17
C PHE A 187 9.58 10.88 12.39
N ASP A 188 8.94 10.67 13.53
CA ASP A 188 9.57 10.14 14.74
C ASP A 188 9.58 8.61 14.64
N ILE A 189 10.67 8.05 14.10
CA ILE A 189 10.79 6.61 13.83
C ILE A 189 11.96 5.95 14.54
N GLU A 190 11.71 4.73 15.00
CA GLU A 190 12.73 3.82 15.54
C GLU A 190 12.89 2.63 14.58
N ILE A 191 14.06 2.50 13.93
CA ILE A 191 14.32 1.40 13.00
C ILE A 191 14.84 0.17 13.77
N ILE A 192 14.07 -0.91 13.71
CA ILE A 192 14.37 -2.19 14.37
C ILE A 192 14.60 -3.24 13.29
N HIS A 193 15.77 -3.86 13.30
CA HIS A 193 16.03 -5.01 12.44
C HIS A 193 15.39 -6.28 13.01
N ARG A 194 14.66 -7.02 12.17
CA ARG A 194 14.12 -8.34 12.51
C ARG A 194 14.38 -9.32 11.35
N PRO A 195 14.84 -10.55 11.61
CA PRO A 195 15.08 -11.52 10.55
C PRO A 195 13.82 -11.78 9.71
N GLY A 196 13.96 -11.88 8.38
CA GLY A 196 12.83 -12.10 7.45
C GLY A 196 11.97 -13.33 7.77
N THR A 197 12.52 -14.34 8.44
CA THR A 197 11.76 -15.51 8.94
C THR A 197 10.64 -15.17 9.90
N GLN A 198 10.74 -14.02 10.60
CA GLN A 198 9.73 -13.50 11.52
C GLN A 198 8.82 -12.44 10.88
N MET A 199 9.09 -12.05 9.63
CA MET A 199 8.35 -11.04 8.85
C MET A 199 7.58 -11.63 7.67
N LYS A 200 7.22 -12.93 7.74
CA LYS A 200 6.51 -13.67 6.67
C LYS A 200 5.24 -12.95 6.15
N HIS A 201 4.60 -12.17 7.00
CA HIS A 201 3.38 -11.42 6.66
C HIS A 201 3.64 -10.27 5.68
N VAL A 202 4.80 -9.61 5.74
CA VAL A 202 5.19 -8.57 4.79
C VAL A 202 5.90 -9.15 3.58
N ASP A 203 6.71 -10.19 3.79
CA ASP A 203 7.38 -10.94 2.71
C ASP A 203 6.37 -11.47 1.68
N ALA A 204 5.27 -12.03 2.19
CA ALA A 204 4.18 -12.46 1.35
C ALA A 204 3.61 -11.27 0.54
N LEU A 205 3.49 -10.07 1.10
CA LEU A 205 2.91 -8.91 0.42
C LEU A 205 3.84 -8.26 -0.62
N SER A 206 5.16 -8.26 -0.38
CA SER A 206 6.14 -7.69 -1.30
C SER A 206 6.40 -8.62 -2.51
N ARG A 207 6.31 -9.94 -2.30
CA ARG A 207 6.56 -10.99 -3.29
C ARG A 207 5.28 -11.49 -3.99
N SER A 208 4.11 -11.27 -3.39
CA SER A 208 2.82 -11.62 -4.00
C SER A 208 2.37 -10.56 -5.00
N PHE A 209 1.56 -11.06 -5.93
CA PHE A 209 0.63 -10.33 -6.76
C PHE A 209 0.08 -9.02 -6.17
N CYS A 210 -0.06 -8.03 -7.05
CA CYS A 210 -0.62 -6.70 -6.86
C CYS A 210 -1.77 -6.62 -5.85
N PHE A 211 -1.46 -6.43 -4.57
CA PHE A 211 -2.35 -5.66 -3.71
C PHE A 211 -2.07 -4.20 -4.04
N SER A 212 -2.68 -3.66 -5.09
CA SER A 212 -2.72 -2.19 -5.17
C SER A 212 -3.69 -1.73 -4.10
N ILE A 213 -3.25 -1.62 -2.85
CA ILE A 213 -3.97 -0.85 -1.83
C ILE A 213 -3.75 0.61 -2.20
N TRP A 214 -4.54 1.03 -3.18
CA TRP A 214 -4.57 2.37 -3.68
C TRP A 214 -5.61 3.12 -2.85
N THR A 215 -5.13 3.95 -1.93
CA THR A 215 -5.98 4.92 -1.24
C THR A 215 -6.15 6.13 -2.15
N LEU A 216 -7.39 6.52 -2.46
CA LEU A 216 -7.69 7.89 -2.86
C LEU A 216 -7.58 8.76 -1.63
N LEU A 217 -6.37 9.22 -1.36
CA LEU A 217 -6.14 10.45 -0.62
C LEU A 217 -5.67 11.58 -1.54
N GLN A 218 -5.96 11.52 -2.84
CA GLN A 218 -5.63 12.61 -3.79
C GLN A 218 -6.86 13.12 -4.55
N ARG A 219 -8.01 13.28 -3.88
CA ARG A 219 -9.10 14.09 -4.46
C ARG A 219 -9.91 14.97 -3.51
N LYS A 220 -9.54 15.08 -2.23
CA LYS A 220 -10.19 16.02 -1.29
C LYS A 220 -9.21 16.81 -0.39
N GLN A 221 -7.98 17.03 -0.83
CA GLN A 221 -7.12 18.06 -0.22
C GLN A 221 -6.48 18.92 -1.32
N ASN A 222 -7.33 19.61 -2.08
CA ASN A 222 -6.98 20.92 -2.63
C ASN A 222 -7.76 22.03 -1.89
N THR A 223 -8.04 21.81 -0.61
CA THR A 223 -8.34 22.88 0.34
C THR A 223 -7.05 23.25 1.01
N THR A 224 -6.38 24.26 0.46
CA THR A 224 -5.46 25.09 1.24
C THR A 224 -6.29 25.74 2.36
N CYS A 225 -6.13 25.26 3.59
CA CYS A 225 -6.63 25.94 4.77
C CYS A 225 -5.64 27.04 5.14
N ASN A 226 -6.12 28.27 5.33
CA ASN A 226 -5.34 29.34 5.95
C ASN A 226 -5.10 29.02 7.44
N ILE A 227 -4.01 29.54 8.02
CA ILE A 227 -3.62 29.53 9.44
C ILE A 227 -4.75 29.81 10.46
N ASN A 228 -5.88 30.38 10.05
CA ASN A 228 -7.05 30.64 10.91
C ASN A 228 -8.21 29.63 10.74
N GLY A 229 -7.98 28.49 10.08
CA GLY A 229 -8.92 27.36 10.10
C GLY A 229 -10.23 27.55 9.33
N GLN A 230 -10.31 28.52 8.41
CA GLN A 230 -11.47 28.65 7.50
C GLN A 230 -11.20 28.08 6.10
N PRO A 231 -12.21 27.44 5.46
CA PRO A 231 -12.08 26.92 4.11
C PRO A 231 -12.03 28.05 3.07
N VAL A 232 -11.02 28.05 2.21
CA VAL A 232 -10.93 28.95 1.05
C VAL A 232 -11.82 28.42 -0.07
N ASN A 233 -12.91 29.13 -0.39
CA ASN A 233 -13.72 28.86 -1.57
C ASN A 233 -12.91 29.20 -2.82
N GLN A 234 -12.34 28.19 -3.49
CA GLN A 234 -11.74 28.39 -4.81
C GLN A 234 -12.86 28.51 -5.85
N HIS A 235 -12.84 29.64 -6.54
CA HIS A 235 -13.75 30.00 -7.62
C HIS A 235 -13.83 28.97 -8.75
N LYS A 236 -14.98 28.98 -9.43
CA LYS A 236 -15.29 28.27 -10.68
C LYS A 236 -14.08 28.29 -11.63
N LYS A 237 -13.70 27.12 -12.16
CA LYS A 237 -12.68 26.99 -13.20
C LYS A 237 -13.10 27.81 -14.43
N THR A 238 -12.43 28.93 -14.67
CA THR A 238 -12.46 29.58 -15.98
C THR A 238 -11.57 28.74 -16.90
N VAL A 239 -12.19 28.10 -17.90
CA VAL A 239 -11.47 27.44 -18.98
C VAL A 239 -10.85 28.53 -19.84
N THR A 240 -9.53 28.56 -19.94
CA THR A 240 -8.83 29.39 -20.94
C THR A 240 -9.08 28.80 -22.32
N PRO A 241 -9.58 29.58 -23.29
CA PRO A 241 -9.79 29.09 -24.65
C PRO A 241 -8.46 28.76 -25.32
N THR A 242 -8.48 27.74 -26.16
CA THR A 242 -7.34 27.33 -26.98
C THR A 242 -7.05 28.40 -28.05
N ALA A 243 -5.81 28.52 -28.53
CA ALA A 243 -5.41 29.57 -29.50
C ALA A 243 -6.24 29.61 -30.80
N ILE A 244 -6.93 28.51 -31.14
CA ILE A 244 -7.85 28.41 -32.28
C ILE A 244 -9.18 29.16 -32.01
N GLU A 245 -9.68 29.12 -30.77
CA GLU A 245 -10.94 29.77 -30.36
C GLU A 245 -10.78 31.30 -30.27
N ILE A 246 -9.59 31.79 -29.89
CA ILE A 246 -9.28 33.23 -29.85
C ILE A 246 -9.22 33.82 -31.27
N LYS A 247 -8.75 33.06 -32.26
CA LYS A 247 -8.68 33.52 -33.65
C LYS A 247 -10.07 33.66 -34.28
N GLN A 248 -10.96 32.70 -34.01
CA GLN A 248 -12.36 32.75 -34.46
C GLN A 248 -13.15 33.90 -33.81
N LEU A 249 -12.87 34.23 -32.55
CA LEU A 249 -13.49 35.36 -31.86
C LEU A 249 -13.00 36.72 -32.38
N LEU A 250 -11.75 36.84 -32.80
CA LEU A 250 -11.21 38.09 -33.34
C LEU A 250 -11.69 38.36 -34.78
N GLU A 251 -11.87 37.33 -35.61
CA GLU A 251 -12.42 37.48 -36.96
C GLU A 251 -13.89 37.90 -36.95
N GLN A 252 -14.70 37.46 -35.97
CA GLN A 252 -16.11 37.87 -35.84
C GLN A 252 -16.32 39.30 -35.34
N HIS A 253 -15.30 39.94 -34.76
CA HIS A 253 -15.38 41.31 -34.25
C HIS A 253 -14.91 42.38 -35.25
N HIS A 254 -14.37 41.99 -36.41
CA HIS A 254 -13.98 42.94 -37.47
C HIS A 254 -15.07 43.19 -38.52
N ASP A 255 -16.10 42.33 -38.59
CA ASP A 255 -17.19 42.46 -39.57
C ASP A 255 -18.45 43.18 -39.02
N ASN A 256 -18.41 43.72 -37.80
CA ASN A 256 -19.53 44.45 -37.18
C ASN A 256 -19.13 45.83 -36.60
N ALA A 257 -18.10 46.47 -37.17
CA ALA A 257 -17.74 47.86 -36.90
C ALA A 257 -17.93 48.72 -38.15
#